data_AF-A0A1Q9RXB6-F1
#
_entry.id   AF-A0A1Q9RXB6-F1
#
_cell.length_a   1.000
_cell.length_b   1.000
_cell.length_c   1.000
_cell.angle_alpha   90.00
_cell.angle_beta   90.00
_cell.angle_gamma   90.00
#
_symmetry.space_group_name_H-M   'P 1'
#
loop_
_entity.id
_entity.type
_entity.pdbx_description
1 polymer ?
#
loop_
_entity_poly.entity_id
_entity_poly.type
_entity_poly.pdbx_seq_one_letter_code
_entity_poly.pdbx_strand_id
1 'polypeptide(L)' 'MRRGRGRRPAAREGGPTAIWSAFEATYREWEALGRPGWERLGLTVTSDGVHRVWLDNPDGVHAWELST' A
#
# COMPACT_ATOMS: atom_id res chain seq x y z
N MET A 1 -9.90 -11.97 -34.14
CA MET A 1 -9.23 -12.52 -32.93
C MET A 1 -9.60 -11.67 -31.72
N ARG A 2 -10.51 -12.14 -30.86
CA ARG A 2 -10.88 -11.47 -29.59
C ARG A 2 -10.03 -12.07 -28.49
N ARG A 3 -9.03 -11.33 -27.97
CA ARG A 3 -8.33 -11.73 -26.74
C ARG A 3 -9.33 -11.65 -25.58
N GLY A 4 -9.73 -12.79 -25.04
CA GLY A 4 -10.53 -12.84 -23.82
C GLY A 4 -9.77 -12.16 -22.69
N ARG A 5 -10.36 -11.13 -22.06
CA ARG A 5 -9.90 -10.62 -20.78
C ARG A 5 -9.97 -11.77 -19.78
N GLY A 6 -8.83 -12.37 -19.44
CA GLY A 6 -8.74 -13.34 -18.35
C GLY A 6 -9.22 -12.68 -17.08
N ARG A 7 -10.32 -13.17 -16.50
CA ARG A 7 -10.80 -12.72 -15.20
C ARG A 7 -9.72 -13.08 -14.18
N ARG A 8 -9.06 -12.08 -13.58
CA ARG A 8 -8.15 -12.35 -12.45
C ARG A 8 -8.97 -13.08 -11.37
N PRO A 9 -8.47 -14.21 -10.83
CA PRO A 9 -9.13 -14.86 -9.70
C PRO A 9 -9.27 -13.85 -8.56
N ALA A 10 -10.48 -13.67 -8.03
CA ALA A 10 -10.69 -12.90 -6.81
C ALA A 10 -10.39 -13.83 -5.62
N ALA A 11 -9.60 -13.38 -4.66
CA ALA A 11 -9.44 -14.16 -3.43
C ALA A 11 -10.70 -14.05 -2.58
N ARG A 12 -10.85 -15.03 -1.68
CA ARG A 12 -11.92 -15.09 -0.70
C ARG A 12 -11.32 -14.78 0.67
N GLU A 13 -11.98 -13.91 1.43
CA GLU A 13 -11.51 -13.46 2.73
C GLU A 13 -12.34 -14.09 3.85
N GLY A 14 -11.70 -14.34 4.98
CA GLY A 14 -12.33 -14.84 6.19
C GLY A 14 -11.85 -14.04 7.41
N GLY A 15 -12.74 -13.86 8.38
CA GLY A 15 -12.48 -13.05 9.57
C GLY A 15 -12.89 -11.59 9.43
N PRO A 16 -12.75 -10.79 10.50
CA PRO A 16 -13.19 -9.39 10.54
C PRO A 16 -12.30 -8.45 9.72
N THR A 17 -11.08 -8.87 9.40
CA THR A 17 -10.11 -8.04 8.67
C THR A 17 -9.99 -8.52 7.23
N ALA A 18 -10.28 -7.61 6.31
CA ALA A 18 -10.21 -7.82 4.87
C ALA A 18 -8.76 -7.73 4.34
N ILE A 19 -7.88 -8.61 4.84
CA ILE A 19 -6.42 -8.52 4.63
C ILE A 19 -6.07 -8.54 3.12
N TRP A 20 -6.73 -9.39 2.34
CA TRP A 20 -6.39 -9.53 0.93
C TRP A 20 -6.77 -8.30 0.11
N SER A 21 -7.94 -7.72 0.34
CA SER A 21 -8.40 -6.49 -0.29
C SER A 21 -7.49 -5.32 0.08
N ALA A 22 -7.10 -5.22 1.36
CA ALA A 22 -6.15 -4.21 1.81
C ALA A 22 -4.79 -4.37 1.09
N PHE A 23 -4.27 -5.60 1.03
CA PHE A 23 -3.03 -5.89 0.34
C PHE A 23 -3.10 -5.60 -1.17
N GLU A 24 -4.17 -6.00 -1.85
CA GLU A 24 -4.36 -5.71 -3.27
C GLU A 24 -4.44 -4.21 -3.55
N ALA A 25 -5.08 -3.43 -2.67
CA ALA A 25 -5.15 -1.98 -2.78
C ALA A 25 -3.75 -1.35 -2.66
N THR A 26 -3.01 -1.70 -1.61
CA THR A 26 -1.62 -1.23 -1.41
C THR A 26 -0.70 -1.65 -2.56
N TYR A 27 -0.84 -2.88 -3.05
CA TYR A 27 -0.05 -3.37 -4.17
C TYR A 27 -0.31 -2.58 -5.46
N ARG A 28 -1.58 -2.27 -5.76
CA ARG A 28 -1.94 -1.47 -6.95
C ARG A 28 -1.43 -0.03 -6.83
N GLU A 29 -1.49 0.55 -5.64
CA GLU A 29 -0.90 1.86 -5.36
C GLU A 29 0.62 1.82 -5.58
N TRP A 30 1.33 0.84 -5.01
CA TRP A 30 2.77 0.66 -5.22
C TRP A 30 3.15 0.46 -6.69
N GLU A 31 2.35 -0.30 -7.46
CA GLU A 31 2.53 -0.41 -8.91
C GLU A 31 2.33 0.95 -9.61
N ALA A 32 1.30 1.71 -9.25
CA ALA A 32 1.03 3.03 -9.82
C ALA A 32 2.13 4.05 -9.49
N LEU A 33 2.80 3.90 -8.34
CA LEU A 33 3.95 4.71 -7.92
C LEU A 33 5.27 4.31 -8.61
N GLY A 34 5.22 3.34 -9.53
CA GLY A 34 6.39 2.90 -10.30
C GLY A 34 7.27 1.92 -9.54
N ARG A 35 6.70 1.18 -8.58
CA ARG A 35 7.39 0.15 -7.81
C ARG A 35 8.66 0.68 -7.10
N PRO A 36 8.55 1.75 -6.29
CA PRO A 36 9.69 2.32 -5.60
C PRO A 36 10.39 1.29 -4.72
N GLY A 37 11.73 1.37 -4.69
CA GLY A 37 12.55 0.61 -3.76
C GLY A 37 12.54 1.25 -2.36
N TRP A 38 13.11 0.52 -1.40
CA TRP A 38 13.16 0.91 0.01
C TRP A 38 13.90 2.22 0.25
N GLU A 39 14.87 2.54 -0.60
CA GLU A 39 15.68 3.76 -0.54
C GLU A 39 14.87 5.05 -0.70
N ARG A 40 13.66 4.97 -1.29
CA ARG A 40 12.74 6.11 -1.42
C ARG A 40 11.76 6.24 -0.27
N LEU A 41 11.66 5.21 0.58
CA LEU A 41 10.78 5.21 1.73
C LEU A 41 11.51 5.81 2.93
N GLY A 42 10.84 6.71 3.63
CA GLY A 42 11.27 7.23 4.91
C GLY A 42 10.27 6.92 6.01
N LEU A 43 10.72 7.07 7.25
CA LEU A 43 9.92 6.87 8.45
C LEU A 43 10.14 8.04 9.40
N THR A 44 9.04 8.68 9.79
CA THR A 44 9.00 9.64 10.89
C THR A 44 8.39 8.95 12.10
N VAL A 45 9.09 9.01 13.23
CA VAL A 45 8.62 8.47 14.52
C VAL A 45 8.38 9.64 15.47
N THR A 46 7.17 9.74 16.01
CA THR A 46 6.83 10.74 17.02
C THR A 46 6.60 10.08 18.39
N SER A 47 6.85 10.84 19.47
CA SER A 47 6.78 10.32 20.84
C SER A 47 5.36 10.09 21.36
N ASP A 48 4.35 10.54 20.61
CA ASP A 48 2.92 10.37 20.90
C ASP A 48 2.34 9.03 20.39
N GLY A 49 3.17 8.18 19.80
CA GLY A 49 2.78 6.86 19.30
C GLY A 49 2.19 6.88 17.88
N VAL A 50 2.25 8.03 17.19
CA VAL A 50 1.97 8.11 15.76
C VAL A 50 3.28 7.90 15.00
N HIS A 51 3.27 7.00 14.02
CA HIS A 51 4.42 6.78 13.16
C HIS A 51 3.98 6.96 11.72
N ARG A 52 4.80 7.58 10.88
CA ARG A 52 4.44 7.90 9.50
C ARG A 52 5.49 7.39 8.54
N VAL A 53 5.10 6.46 7.66
CA VAL A 53 5.90 6.07 6.49
C VAL A 53 5.55 7.02 5.35
N TRP A 54 6.54 7.43 4.56
CA TRP A 54 6.35 8.34 3.45
C TRP A 54 7.25 7.97 2.27
N LEU A 55 6.85 8.37 1.07
CA LEU A 55 7.63 8.20 -0.16
C LEU A 55 8.22 9.55 -0.60
N ASP A 56 9.53 9.59 -0.81
CA ASP A 56 10.36 10.74 -1.24
C ASP A 56 10.42 11.95 -0.28
N ASN A 57 9.30 12.38 0.30
CA ASN A 57 9.21 13.57 1.15
C ASN A 57 8.31 13.32 2.38
N PRO A 58 8.77 13.63 3.61
CA PRO A 58 7.94 13.54 4.81
C PRO A 58 6.64 14.34 4.74
N ASP A 59 6.63 15.49 4.05
CA ASP A 59 5.45 16.35 3.89
C ASP A 59 4.78 16.18 2.52
N GLY A 60 5.10 15.09 1.81
CA GLY A 60 4.55 14.74 0.52
C GLY A 60 3.12 14.18 0.58
N VAL A 61 2.53 13.98 -0.60
CA VAL A 61 1.17 13.42 -0.73
C VAL A 61 1.09 11.91 -0.49
N HIS A 62 2.22 11.22 -0.54
CA HIS A 62 2.32 9.77 -0.31
C HIS A 62 2.88 9.52 1.08
N ALA A 63 1.98 9.53 2.07
CA ALA A 63 2.29 9.26 3.45
C ALA A 63 1.19 8.42 4.09
N TRP A 64 1.59 7.46 4.92
CA TRP A 64 0.71 6.51 5.57
C TRP A 64 1.02 6.48 7.07
N GLU A 65 -0.02 6.65 7.88
CA GLU A 65 0.08 6.53 9.33
C GLU A 65 0.08 5.05 9.74
N LEU A 66 0.99 4.72 10.64
CA LEU A 66 1.07 3.45 11.33
C LEU A 66 0.56 3.69 12.75
N SER A 67 -0.67 3.26 13.00
CA SER A 67 -1.20 3.16 14.36
C SER A 67 -0.70 1.86 14.98
N THR A 68 0.04 1.97 16.07
CA THR A 68 0.55 0.83 16.85
C THR A 68 -0.48 0.27 17.81
#